data_AF-A0A7J7L2S9-F1
#
_entry.id   AF-A0A7J7L2S9-F1
#
_cell.length_a   1.000
_cell.length_b   1.000
_cell.length_c   1.000
_cell.angle_alpha   90.00
_cell.angle_beta   90.00
_cell.angle_gamma   90.00
#
_symmetry.space_group_name_H-M   'P 1'
#
loop_
_entity.id
_entity.type
_entity.pdbx_description
1 polymer ?
#
loop_
_entity_poly.entity_id
_entity_poly.type
_entity_poly.pdbx_seq_one_letter_code
_entity_poly.pdbx_strand_id
1 'polypeptide(L)'
;MKRNNMKWEKVCKPIKEGGLGARSLGEVNNAMLYKLYWVFKQGTEEWAKYFRSKFSTKSGDSIRYYKISTLWTGIKSGASLSKPYIGWFIRDGTQIDFWRDTWATDIPPMEYINMPRHMWKYCKAKLSYFINS
;
A
#
# COMPACT_ATOMS: atom_id res chain seq x y z
N MET A 1 14.71 -39.25 19.39
CA MET A 1 13.74 -38.15 19.63
C MET A 1 13.13 -37.74 18.29
N LYS A 2 11.86 -38.11 17.99
CA LYS A 2 11.21 -37.74 16.71
C LYS A 2 10.72 -36.29 16.81
N ARG A 3 11.25 -35.39 15.98
CA ARG A 3 10.80 -34.00 15.88
C ARG A 3 9.51 -33.96 15.08
N ASN A 4 8.38 -33.91 15.78
CA ASN A 4 7.08 -33.78 15.13
C ASN A 4 6.93 -32.32 14.67
N ASN A 5 7.26 -32.05 13.41
CA ASN A 5 7.07 -30.73 12.80
C ASN A 5 5.58 -30.53 12.53
N MET A 6 4.80 -30.24 13.56
CA MET A 6 3.45 -29.70 13.36
C MET A 6 3.58 -28.43 12.53
N LYS A 7 2.91 -28.39 11.38
CA LYS A 7 2.82 -27.17 10.57
C LYS A 7 2.24 -26.06 11.45
N TRP A 8 2.94 -24.93 11.53
CA TRP A 8 2.56 -23.79 12.38
C TRP A 8 1.11 -23.35 12.16
N GLU A 9 0.62 -23.45 10.91
CA GLU A 9 -0.78 -23.24 10.54
C GLU A 9 -1.77 -24.07 11.36
N LYS A 10 -1.47 -25.34 11.65
CA LYS A 10 -2.34 -26.20 12.49
C LYS A 10 -2.38 -25.74 13.94
N VAL A 11 -1.26 -25.22 14.45
CA VAL A 11 -1.18 -24.69 15.81
C VAL A 11 -2.00 -23.40 15.94
N CYS A 12 -2.03 -22.59 14.89
CA CYS A 12 -2.75 -21.32 14.89
C CYS A 12 -4.27 -21.43 14.71
N LYS A 13 -4.78 -22.62 14.34
CA LYS A 13 -6.23 -22.83 14.22
C LYS A 13 -6.95 -22.61 15.56
N PRO A 14 -8.21 -22.18 15.55
CA PRO A 14 -9.03 -22.10 16.75
C PRO A 14 -9.04 -23.43 17.52
N ILE A 15 -9.20 -23.36 18.84
CA ILE A 15 -9.34 -24.56 19.70
C ILE A 15 -10.48 -25.46 19.21
N LYS A 16 -11.58 -24.84 18.72
CA LYS A 16 -12.74 -25.55 18.14
C LYS A 16 -12.41 -26.37 16.89
N GLU A 17 -11.31 -26.05 16.20
CA GLU A 17 -10.83 -26.77 15.01
C GLU A 17 -9.64 -27.68 15.30
N GLY A 18 -9.35 -27.95 16.59
CA GLY A 18 -8.25 -28.81 17.02
C GLY A 18 -6.86 -28.14 16.97
N GLY A 19 -6.79 -26.81 16.88
CA GLY A 19 -5.56 -26.04 17.06
C GLY A 19 -5.37 -25.55 18.50
N LEU A 20 -4.31 -24.75 18.74
CA LEU A 20 -4.05 -24.13 20.04
C LEU A 20 -4.60 -22.70 20.16
N GLY A 21 -5.24 -22.17 19.12
CA GLY A 21 -5.74 -20.79 19.09
C GLY A 21 -4.63 -19.74 19.13
N ALA A 22 -3.39 -20.11 18.83
CA ALA A 22 -2.26 -19.17 18.79
C ALA A 22 -2.39 -18.24 17.58
N ARG A 23 -2.01 -16.96 17.70
CA ARG A 23 -2.01 -16.05 16.55
C ARG A 23 -0.96 -16.47 15.52
N SER A 24 -1.30 -16.42 14.24
CA SER A 24 -0.32 -16.66 13.18
C SER A 24 0.69 -15.52 13.10
N LEU A 25 1.98 -15.85 13.20
CA LEU A 25 3.07 -14.90 12.98
C LEU A 25 2.99 -14.27 11.59
N GLY A 26 2.50 -15.00 10.58
CA GLY A 26 2.27 -14.46 9.24
C GLY A 26 1.19 -13.37 9.22
N GLU A 27 0.08 -13.60 9.92
CA GLU A 27 -1.01 -12.60 10.03
C GLU A 27 -0.55 -11.36 10.83
N VAL A 28 0.17 -11.57 11.93
CA VAL A 28 0.75 -10.48 12.72
C VAL A 28 1.73 -9.67 11.88
N ASN A 29 2.58 -10.33 11.10
CA ASN A 29 3.51 -9.65 10.19
C ASN A 29 2.77 -8.86 9.10
N ASN A 30 1.73 -9.43 8.49
CA ASN A 30 0.91 -8.71 7.51
C ASN A 30 0.25 -7.46 8.11
N ALA A 31 -0.29 -7.55 9.33
CA ALA A 31 -0.85 -6.41 10.04
C ALA A 31 0.22 -5.34 10.35
N MET A 32 1.43 -5.74 10.72
CA MET A 32 2.56 -4.83 10.92
C MET A 32 2.98 -4.14 9.61
N LEU A 33 3.02 -4.87 8.48
CA LEU A 33 3.32 -4.30 7.17
C LEU A 33 2.25 -3.30 6.72
N TYR A 34 0.98 -3.60 6.97
CA TYR A 34 -0.12 -2.68 6.74
C TYR A 34 0.07 -1.38 7.54
N LYS A 35 0.30 -1.51 8.86
CA LYS A 35 0.54 -0.35 9.73
C LYS A 35 1.77 0.44 9.30
N LEU A 36 2.87 -0.23 8.95
CA LEU A 36 4.10 0.38 8.46
C LEU A 36 3.84 1.21 7.20
N TYR A 37 3.12 0.65 6.23
CA TYR A 37 2.75 1.36 5.02
C TYR A 37 1.82 2.56 5.30
N TRP A 38 0.84 2.39 6.18
CA TRP A 38 -0.07 3.47 6.57
C TRP A 38 0.66 4.67 7.19
N VAL A 39 1.56 4.40 8.12
CA VAL A 39 2.40 5.44 8.74
C VAL A 39 3.36 6.04 7.71
N PHE A 40 3.94 5.23 6.82
CA PHE A 40 4.72 5.75 5.70
C PHE A 40 3.91 6.69 4.79
N LYS A 41 2.61 6.45 4.59
CA LYS A 41 1.76 7.30 3.74
C LYS A 41 1.27 8.56 4.44
N GLN A 42 0.73 8.44 5.66
CA GLN A 42 0.00 9.51 6.35
C GLN A 42 0.67 10.01 7.62
N GLY A 43 1.66 9.28 8.12
CA GLY A 43 2.36 9.59 9.36
C GLY A 43 3.22 10.84 9.28
N THR A 44 3.32 11.56 10.39
CA THR A 44 4.11 12.79 10.57
C THR A 44 5.50 12.52 11.17
N GLU A 45 5.83 11.26 11.40
CA GLU A 45 7.10 10.81 11.97
C GLU A 45 8.27 11.13 11.04
N GLU A 46 9.42 11.47 11.61
CA GLU A 46 10.62 11.89 10.86
C GLU A 46 11.14 10.79 9.93
N TRP A 47 11.10 9.53 10.34
CA TRP A 47 11.48 8.42 9.46
C TRP A 47 10.55 8.33 8.25
N ALA A 48 9.25 8.58 8.43
CA ALA A 48 8.28 8.51 7.34
C ALA A 48 8.50 9.66 6.35
N LYS A 49 8.73 10.89 6.84
CA LYS A 49 9.11 12.05 6.03
C LYS A 49 10.42 11.80 5.27
N TYR A 50 11.45 11.30 5.95
CA TYR A 50 12.75 10.96 5.34
C TYR A 50 12.58 9.90 4.24
N PHE A 51 11.84 8.82 4.51
CA PHE A 51 11.61 7.77 3.52
C PHE A 51 10.79 8.28 2.33
N ARG A 52 9.77 9.12 2.55
CA ARG A 52 9.03 9.76 1.45
C ARG A 52 9.96 10.62 0.60
N SER A 53 10.81 11.44 1.21
CA SER A 53 11.79 12.25 0.48
C SER A 53 12.87 11.42 -0.23
N LYS A 54 13.29 10.29 0.36
CA LYS A 54 14.38 9.46 -0.15
C LYS A 54 13.94 8.51 -1.25
N PHE A 55 12.69 8.05 -1.20
CA PHE A 55 12.15 6.98 -2.04
C PHE A 55 10.93 7.38 -2.89
N SER A 56 10.44 8.61 -2.76
CA SER A 56 9.36 9.15 -3.60
C SER A 56 9.85 10.35 -4.41
N THR A 57 9.33 10.50 -5.63
CA THR A 57 9.53 11.69 -6.45
C THR A 57 8.66 12.83 -5.93
N LYS A 58 8.90 14.06 -6.43
CA LYS A 58 8.01 15.21 -6.17
C LYS A 58 6.56 14.96 -6.61
N SER A 59 6.34 14.04 -7.56
CA SER A 59 5.03 13.60 -8.02
C SER A 59 4.42 12.48 -7.17
N GLY A 60 5.09 12.02 -6.10
CA GLY A 60 4.63 10.92 -5.24
C GLY A 60 4.89 9.53 -5.80
N ASP A 61 5.52 9.41 -6.97
CA ASP A 61 5.89 8.14 -7.58
C ASP A 61 7.10 7.53 -6.85
N SER A 62 7.22 6.21 -6.81
CA SER A 62 8.42 5.58 -6.25
C SER A 62 9.65 5.84 -7.14
N ILE A 63 10.79 6.14 -6.53
CA ILE A 63 12.07 6.24 -7.26
C ILE A 63 12.40 4.91 -7.96
N ARG A 64 12.89 5.01 -9.20
CA ARG A 64 13.16 3.83 -10.05
C ARG A 64 14.56 3.24 -9.89
N TYR A 65 15.48 3.94 -9.23
CA TYR A 65 16.86 3.47 -9.05
C TYR A 65 17.00 2.60 -7.80
N TYR A 66 17.89 1.60 -7.89
CA TYR A 66 18.05 0.58 -6.85
C TYR A 66 18.63 1.18 -5.56
N LYS A 67 17.88 1.03 -4.47
CA LYS A 67 18.37 1.25 -3.10
C LYS A 67 18.04 0.02 -2.27
N ILE A 68 19.07 -0.61 -1.69
CA ILE A 68 18.89 -1.73 -0.76
C ILE A 68 18.35 -1.17 0.56
N SER A 69 17.08 -1.44 0.86
CA SER A 69 16.51 -1.19 2.17
C SER A 69 15.44 -2.24 2.45
N THR A 70 15.64 -3.02 3.51
CA THR A 70 14.67 -4.00 4.00
C THR A 70 13.37 -3.32 4.42
N LEU A 71 13.47 -2.13 5.04
CA LEU A 71 12.30 -1.33 5.40
C LEU A 71 11.52 -0.87 4.17
N TRP A 72 12.20 -0.42 3.11
CA TRP A 72 11.54 -0.04 1.85
C TRP A 72 10.84 -1.24 1.20
N THR A 73 11.46 -2.42 1.21
CA THR A 73 10.81 -3.65 0.74
C THR A 73 9.57 -3.97 1.57
N GLY A 74 9.63 -3.86 2.90
CA GLY A 74 8.47 -4.02 3.77
C GLY A 74 7.35 -3.02 3.46
N ILE A 75 7.69 -1.75 3.25
CA ILE A 75 6.72 -0.71 2.87
C ILE A 75 6.04 -1.04 1.54
N LYS A 76 6.79 -1.50 0.53
CA LYS A 76 6.22 -1.95 -0.76
C LYS A 76 5.29 -3.16 -0.59
N SER A 77 5.67 -4.13 0.23
CA SER A 77 4.81 -5.27 0.54
C SER A 77 3.53 -4.82 1.23
N GLY A 78 3.61 -3.90 2.20
CA GLY A 78 2.45 -3.29 2.84
C GLY A 78 1.55 -2.51 1.86
N ALA A 79 2.14 -1.83 0.88
CA ALA A 79 1.40 -1.15 -0.19
C ALA A 79 0.57 -2.14 -1.02
N SER A 80 1.18 -3.25 -1.45
CA SER A 80 0.46 -4.29 -2.21
C SER A 80 -0.61 -4.99 -1.38
N LEU A 81 -0.31 -5.30 -0.11
CA LEU A 81 -1.25 -5.93 0.81
C LEU A 81 -2.47 -5.05 1.11
N SER A 82 -2.26 -3.73 1.17
CA SER A 82 -3.32 -2.78 1.51
C SER A 82 -4.17 -2.35 0.32
N LYS A 83 -3.70 -2.51 -0.91
CA LYS A 83 -4.39 -2.10 -2.14
C LYS A 83 -5.88 -2.55 -2.21
N PRO A 84 -6.25 -3.80 -1.84
CA PRO A 84 -7.65 -4.24 -1.90
C PRO A 84 -8.54 -3.64 -0.80
N TYR A 85 -7.96 -3.05 0.25
CA TYR A 85 -8.67 -2.60 1.45
C TYR A 85 -8.67 -1.07 1.62
N ILE A 86 -7.93 -0.35 0.79
CA ILE A 86 -7.83 1.11 0.82
C ILE A 86 -8.70 1.67 -0.30
N GLY A 87 -9.71 2.45 0.09
CA GLY A 87 -10.50 3.28 -0.81
C GLY A 87 -10.19 4.77 -0.64
N TRP A 88 -10.59 5.57 -1.62
CA TRP A 88 -10.50 7.03 -1.52
C TRP A 88 -11.73 7.59 -0.81
N PHE A 89 -11.51 8.43 0.18
CA PHE A 89 -12.54 9.30 0.71
C PHE A 89 -12.42 10.67 0.02
N ILE A 90 -13.32 10.92 -0.93
CA ILE A 90 -13.31 12.15 -1.72
C ILE A 90 -13.81 13.28 -0.82
N ARG A 91 -12.89 14.16 -0.40
CA ARG A 91 -13.21 15.44 0.28
C ARG A 91 -13.33 16.55 -0.76
N ASP A 92 -12.41 17.51 -0.74
CA ASP A 92 -12.33 18.61 -1.71
C ASP A 92 -11.58 18.23 -3.01
N GLY A 93 -11.06 17.00 -3.10
CA GLY A 93 -10.35 16.47 -4.26
C GLY A 93 -8.95 17.06 -4.49
N THR A 94 -8.45 17.92 -3.61
CA THR A 94 -7.16 18.63 -3.79
C THR A 94 -5.95 17.70 -3.71
N GLN A 95 -6.07 16.66 -2.89
CA GLN A 95 -5.02 15.69 -2.64
C GLN A 95 -5.07 14.47 -3.57
N ILE A 96 -6.08 14.38 -4.45
CA ILE A 96 -6.32 13.21 -5.32
C ILE A 96 -5.87 13.54 -6.74
N ASP A 97 -4.95 12.72 -7.29
CA ASP A 97 -4.58 12.78 -8.71
C ASP A 97 -5.70 12.14 -9.54
N PHE A 98 -6.31 12.93 -10.42
CA PHE A 98 -7.46 12.47 -11.21
C PHE A 98 -7.11 11.26 -12.09
N TRP A 99 -5.90 11.21 -12.63
CA TRP A 99 -5.54 10.22 -13.63
C TRP A 99 -4.93 8.95 -13.02
N ARG A 100 -4.14 9.11 -11.95
CA ARG A 100 -3.29 8.06 -11.38
C ARG A 100 -3.88 7.34 -10.17
N ASP A 101 -4.84 7.97 -9.49
CA ASP A 101 -5.46 7.39 -8.31
C ASP A 101 -6.72 6.60 -8.66
N THR A 102 -6.95 5.51 -7.92
CA THR A 102 -8.14 4.63 -8.02
C THR A 102 -9.34 5.23 -7.29
N TRP A 103 -9.64 6.51 -7.53
CA TRP A 103 -10.63 7.27 -6.75
C TRP A 103 -12.08 6.95 -7.11
N ALA A 104 -12.33 6.43 -8.32
CA ALA A 104 -13.66 6.05 -8.80
C ALA A 104 -13.84 4.53 -9.00
N THR A 105 -12.77 3.82 -9.35
CA THR A 105 -12.80 2.39 -9.69
C THR A 105 -11.55 1.69 -9.16
N ASP A 106 -11.48 0.36 -9.28
CA ASP A 106 -10.32 -0.45 -8.86
C ASP A 106 -9.05 -0.20 -9.69
N ILE A 107 -9.16 0.49 -10.83
CA ILE A 107 -8.04 0.90 -11.67
C ILE A 107 -8.03 2.42 -11.89
N PRO A 108 -6.84 3.04 -12.06
CA PRO A 108 -6.75 4.47 -12.35
C PRO A 108 -7.46 4.82 -13.67
N PRO A 109 -8.10 6.01 -13.78
CA PRO A 109 -8.78 6.41 -15.02
C PRO A 109 -7.91 6.34 -16.27
N MET A 110 -6.61 6.66 -16.17
CA MET A 110 -5.67 6.55 -17.29
C MET A 110 -5.47 5.11 -17.80
N GLU A 111 -5.57 4.11 -16.92
CA GLU A 111 -5.50 2.70 -17.30
C GLU A 111 -6.84 2.23 -17.86
N TYR A 112 -7.94 2.68 -17.26
CA TYR A 112 -9.30 2.37 -17.72
C TYR A 112 -9.52 2.74 -19.19
N ILE A 113 -9.01 3.89 -19.62
CA ILE A 113 -9.11 4.35 -21.02
C ILE A 113 -7.96 3.87 -21.93
N ASN A 114 -7.10 2.96 -21.44
CA ASN A 114 -5.91 2.49 -22.17
C ASN A 114 -5.01 3.63 -22.67
N MET A 115 -4.78 4.66 -21.86
CA MET A 115 -3.99 5.84 -22.23
C MET A 115 -2.56 5.43 -22.65
N PRO A 116 -2.09 5.77 -23.86
CA PRO A 116 -0.70 5.57 -24.27
C PRO A 116 0.34 6.14 -23.30
N ARG A 117 1.38 5.37 -22.98
CA ARG A 117 2.43 5.75 -22.00
C ARG A 117 3.09 7.10 -22.27
N HIS A 118 3.26 7.47 -23.54
CA HIS A 118 3.88 8.75 -23.91
C HIS A 118 3.01 9.96 -23.51
N MET A 119 1.71 9.77 -23.30
CA MET A 119 0.77 10.81 -22.87
C MET A 119 0.70 10.99 -21.35
N TRP A 120 1.16 10.02 -20.57
CA TRP A 120 1.05 10.04 -19.09
C TRP A 120 1.74 11.25 -18.45
N LYS A 121 2.74 11.83 -19.11
CA LYS A 121 3.44 13.04 -18.65
C LYS A 121 2.58 14.31 -18.66
N TYR A 122 1.48 14.30 -19.43
CA TYR A 122 0.53 15.41 -19.52
C TYR A 122 -0.64 15.28 -18.53
N CYS A 123 -0.82 14.10 -17.92
CA CYS A 123 -1.85 13.80 -16.93
C CYS A 123 -1.45 14.37 -15.56
N LYS A 124 -1.78 15.64 -15.28
CA LYS A 124 -1.42 16.36 -14.04
C LYS A 124 -2.60 16.93 -13.27
N ALA A 125 -3.83 16.66 -13.70
CA ALA A 125 -5.02 17.22 -13.11
C ALA A 125 -5.31 16.63 -11.71
N LYS A 126 -5.71 17.49 -10.77
CA LYS A 126 -6.32 17.09 -9.50
C LYS A 126 -7.82 16.87 -9.67
N LEU A 127 -8.39 15.97 -8.86
CA LEU A 127 -9.83 15.71 -8.88
C LEU A 127 -10.64 16.97 -8.54
N SER A 128 -10.11 17.85 -7.69
CA SER A 128 -10.71 19.14 -7.33
C SER A 128 -11.10 20.00 -8.53
N TYR A 129 -10.39 19.89 -9.66
CA TYR A 129 -10.71 20.66 -10.87
C TYR A 129 -12.04 20.28 -11.52
N PHE A 130 -12.56 19.09 -11.21
CA PHE A 130 -13.77 18.53 -11.83
C PHE A 130 -14.98 18.50 -10.89
N ILE A 131 -14.76 18.46 -9.58
CA ILE A 131 -15.83 18.35 -8.57
C ILE A 131 -16.24 19.70 -7.97
N ASN A 132 -15.36 20.70 -8.04
CA ASN A 132 -15.62 22.06 -7.55
C ASN A 132 -15.81 23.07 -8.71
N SER A 133 -16.11 22.57 -9.90
CA SER A 133 -16.33 23.34 -11.15
C SER A 133 -17.72 23.95 -11.22
#